data_AF-A0A8J6Y1E3-F1
#
_entry.id   AF-A0A8J6Y1E3-F1
#
_cell.length_a   1.000
_cell.length_b   1.000
_cell.length_c   1.000
_cell.angle_alpha   90.00
_cell.angle_beta   90.00
_cell.angle_gamma   90.00
#
_symmetry.space_group_name_H-M   'P 1'
#
loop_
_entity.id
_entity.type
_entity.pdbx_description
1 polymer ?
#
loop_
_entity_poly.entity_id
_entity_poly.type
_entity_poly.pdbx_seq_one_letter_code
_entity_poly.pdbx_strand_id
1 'polypeptide(L)'
;MADELWTVGFHAVLGVLEGDQPVDALLLQQDRRDARMKKIRAAARRRAIRYDLVPRTRLDRVAGGVAHNGCALRTAPISFVPLEDLMAAA
;
A
#
# COMPACT_ATOMS: atom_id res chain seq x y z
N MET A 1 -8.48 7.15 -17.41
CA MET A 1 -8.39 7.12 -15.94
C MET A 1 -7.04 6.51 -15.64
N ALA A 2 -6.16 7.20 -14.90
CA ALA A 2 -4.86 6.63 -14.55
C ALA A 2 -5.11 5.24 -13.94
N ASP A 3 -4.40 4.22 -14.41
CA ASP A 3 -4.36 2.93 -13.73
C ASP A 3 -3.88 3.19 -12.31
N GLU A 4 -4.82 3.28 -11.37
CA GLU A 4 -4.49 3.44 -9.97
C GLU A 4 -3.87 2.11 -9.52
N LEU A 5 -2.54 2.06 -9.47
CA LEU A 5 -1.80 0.88 -9.05
C LEU A 5 -2.01 0.65 -7.55
N TRP A 6 -3.08 -0.05 -7.20
CA TRP A 6 -3.37 -0.46 -5.84
C TRP A 6 -2.58 -1.72 -5.49
N THR A 7 -1.74 -1.62 -4.48
CA THR A 7 -1.17 -2.77 -3.77
C THR A 7 -2.16 -3.22 -2.70
N VAL A 8 -2.67 -4.45 -2.81
CA VAL A 8 -3.71 -4.97 -1.91
C VAL A 8 -3.26 -6.20 -1.15
N GLY A 9 -3.79 -6.37 0.06
CA GLY A 9 -3.46 -7.52 0.91
C GLY A 9 -2.42 -7.21 1.98
N PHE A 10 -2.50 -7.95 3.09
CA PHE A 10 -1.70 -7.69 4.29
C PHE A 10 -0.18 -7.71 4.04
N HIS A 11 0.34 -8.75 3.39
CA HIS A 11 1.78 -8.90 3.19
C HIS A 11 2.34 -7.88 2.20
N ALA A 12 1.61 -7.64 1.09
CA ALA A 12 2.02 -6.69 0.07
C ALA A 12 2.03 -5.25 0.62
N VAL A 13 0.97 -4.84 1.31
CA VAL A 13 0.90 -3.51 1.94
C VAL A 13 1.95 -3.36 3.04
N LEU A 14 2.16 -4.39 3.85
CA LEU A 14 3.21 -4.35 4.88
C LEU A 14 4.60 -4.18 4.27
N GLY A 15 4.90 -4.90 3.19
CA GLY A 15 6.18 -4.80 2.50
C GLY A 15 6.46 -3.38 2.00
N VAL A 16 5.46 -2.71 1.42
CA VAL A 16 5.60 -1.30 1.01
C VAL A 16 5.78 -0.37 2.21
N LEU A 17 5.06 -0.61 3.32
CA LEU A 17 5.21 0.19 4.54
C LEU A 17 6.54 -0.05 5.28
N GLU A 18 7.19 -1.18 5.06
CA GLU A 18 8.51 -1.49 5.62
C GLU A 18 9.66 -1.03 4.69
N GLY A 19 9.37 -0.76 3.42
CA GLY A 19 10.29 -0.11 2.48
C GLY A 19 10.21 1.42 2.48
N ASP A 20 10.85 2.04 1.49
CA ASP A 20 10.99 3.50 1.37
C ASP A 20 10.16 4.12 0.25
N GLN A 21 9.31 3.34 -0.43
CA GLN A 21 8.49 3.87 -1.52
C GLN A 21 7.55 4.98 -1.02
N PRO A 22 7.33 6.04 -1.82
CA PRO A 22 6.37 7.09 -1.50
C PRO A 22 4.94 6.52 -1.52
N VAL A 23 4.17 6.86 -0.48
CA VAL A 23 2.78 6.38 -0.30
C VAL A 23 1.82 7.56 -0.46
N ASP A 24 0.95 7.47 -1.46
CA ASP A 24 -0.07 8.49 -1.74
C ASP A 24 -1.34 8.27 -0.93
N ALA A 25 -1.72 7.00 -0.74
CA ALA A 25 -2.92 6.64 0.00
C ALA A 25 -2.77 5.28 0.70
N LEU A 26 -3.26 5.20 1.94
CA LEU A 26 -3.39 3.96 2.69
C LEU A 26 -4.82 3.83 3.22
N LEU A 27 -5.50 2.76 2.83
CA LEU A 27 -6.87 2.45 3.22
C LEU A 27 -6.89 1.22 4.13
N LEU A 28 -7.48 1.35 5.31
CA LEU A 28 -7.64 0.26 6.28
C LEU A 28 -9.13 0.03 6.59
N GLN A 29 -9.52 -1.21 6.82
CA GLN A 29 -10.91 -1.53 7.16
C GLN A 29 -11.29 -1.00 8.57
N GLN A 30 -12.39 -0.25 8.69
CA GLN A 30 -12.78 0.54 9.89
C GLN A 30 -12.87 -0.32 11.17
N ASP A 31 -13.53 -1.46 11.09
CA ASP A 31 -13.85 -2.27 12.27
C ASP A 31 -12.92 -3.47 12.47
N ARG A 32 -11.83 -3.54 11.70
CA ARG A 32 -10.89 -4.66 11.79
C ARG A 32 -9.88 -4.45 12.91
N ARG A 33 -10.02 -5.26 13.96
CA ARG A 33 -9.23 -5.16 15.21
C ARG A 33 -8.43 -6.43 15.51
N ASP A 34 -7.68 -6.92 14.53
CA ASP A 34 -6.80 -8.09 14.70
C ASP A 34 -5.31 -7.71 14.77
N ALA A 35 -4.46 -8.71 15.03
CA ALA A 35 -3.01 -8.55 15.13
C ALA A 35 -2.39 -8.03 13.82
N ARG A 36 -2.91 -8.46 12.66
CA ARG A 36 -2.44 -7.99 11.34
C ARG A 36 -2.68 -6.49 11.20
N MET A 37 -3.88 -6.01 11.52
CA MET A 37 -4.19 -4.59 11.43
C MET A 37 -3.42 -3.74 12.45
N LYS A 38 -3.15 -4.27 13.64
CA LYS A 38 -2.22 -3.63 14.60
C LYS A 38 -0.82 -3.46 14.00
N LYS A 39 -0.29 -4.48 13.30
CA LYS A 39 1.02 -4.40 12.64
C LYS A 39 1.06 -3.35 11.53
N ILE A 40 0.02 -3.30 10.69
CA ILE A 40 -0.09 -2.28 9.62
C ILE A 40 -0.13 -0.86 10.22
N ARG A 41 -0.97 -0.62 11.23
CA ARG A 41 -1.04 0.69 11.90
C ARG A 41 0.29 1.09 12.54
N ALA A 42 1.01 0.14 13.14
CA ALA A 42 2.33 0.39 13.70
C ALA A 42 3.34 0.76 12.61
N ALA A 43 3.35 0.04 11.48
CA ALA A 43 4.24 0.34 10.35
C ALA A 43 3.95 1.72 9.75
N ALA A 44 2.68 2.05 9.50
CA ALA A 44 2.27 3.37 9.01
C ALA A 44 2.70 4.49 9.97
N ARG A 45 2.51 4.29 11.29
CA ARG A 45 2.92 5.26 12.31
C ARG A 45 4.43 5.49 12.34
N ARG A 46 5.25 4.45 12.20
CA ARG A 46 6.72 4.59 12.16
C ARG A 46 7.20 5.50 11.02
N ARG A 47 6.48 5.50 9.88
CA ARG A 47 6.77 6.35 8.72
C ARG A 47 5.93 7.63 8.68
N ALA A 48 5.17 7.94 9.73
CA ALA A 48 4.23 9.06 9.79
C ALA A 48 3.20 9.09 8.62
N ILE A 49 2.85 7.93 8.07
CA ILE A 49 1.87 7.78 6.99
C ILE A 49 0.47 7.81 7.59
N ARG A 50 -0.36 8.74 7.11
CA ARG A 50 -1.79 8.79 7.46
C ARG A 50 -2.55 7.69 6.72
N TYR A 51 -3.63 7.22 7.32
CA TYR A 51 -4.51 6.24 6.71
C TYR A 51 -5.97 6.61 6.90
N ASP A 52 -6.79 6.21 5.93
CA ASP A 52 -8.24 6.29 6.02
C ASP A 52 -8.80 4.99 6.57
N LEU A 53 -9.76 5.10 7.48
CA LEU A 53 -10.63 3.98 7.85
C LEU A 53 -11.80 3.91 6.88
N VAL A 54 -11.91 2.84 6.09
CA VAL A 54 -12.90 2.68 5.03
C VAL A 54 -13.79 1.45 5.18
N PRO A 55 -15.05 1.49 4.70
CA PRO A 55 -15.91 0.31 4.70
C PRO A 55 -15.31 -0.79 3.83
N ARG A 56 -15.67 -2.05 4.10
CA ARG A 56 -15.21 -3.19 3.31
C ARG A 56 -15.47 -3.01 1.81
N THR A 57 -16.65 -2.50 1.44
CA THR A 57 -17.06 -2.25 0.06
C THR A 57 -16.12 -1.31 -0.69
N ARG A 58 -15.51 -0.31 -0.02
CA ARG A 58 -14.48 0.55 -0.63
C ARG A 58 -13.22 -0.24 -0.96
N LEU A 59 -12.81 -1.17 -0.09
CA LEU A 59 -11.67 -2.06 -0.33
C LEU A 59 -11.94 -3.07 -1.44
N ASP A 60 -13.14 -3.66 -1.47
CA ASP A 60 -13.54 -4.61 -2.53
C ASP A 60 -13.45 -3.94 -3.92
N ARG A 61 -13.88 -2.67 -4.04
CA ARG A 61 -13.80 -1.90 -5.29
C ARG A 61 -12.38 -1.64 -5.75
N VAL A 62 -11.48 -1.18 -4.86
CA VAL A 62 -10.08 -0.89 -5.24
C VAL A 62 -9.27 -2.17 -5.48
N ALA A 63 -9.68 -3.29 -4.91
CA ALA A 63 -8.98 -4.56 -5.06
C ALA A 63 -9.34 -5.32 -6.35
N GLY A 64 -10.36 -4.89 -7.10
CA GLY A 64 -10.68 -5.48 -8.41
C GLY A 64 -10.93 -6.99 -8.36
N GLY A 65 -11.50 -7.50 -7.26
CA GLY A 65 -11.75 -8.94 -7.07
C GLY A 65 -10.62 -9.71 -6.36
N VAL A 66 -9.47 -9.10 -6.08
CA VAL A 66 -8.39 -9.70 -5.30
C VAL A 66 -8.66 -9.58 -3.80
N ALA A 67 -8.20 -10.57 -3.01
CA ALA A 67 -8.35 -10.56 -1.55
C ALA A 67 -7.54 -9.42 -0.88
N HIS A 68 -8.20 -8.31 -0.57
CA HIS A 68 -7.58 -7.14 0.08
C HIS A 68 -7.14 -7.36 1.54
N ASN A 69 -7.66 -8.39 2.23
CA ASN A 69 -7.28 -8.71 3.61
C ASN A 69 -7.32 -7.51 4.59
N GLY A 70 -8.28 -6.61 4.36
CA GLY A 70 -8.52 -5.42 5.19
C GLY A 70 -7.65 -4.19 4.90
N CYS A 71 -6.74 -4.23 3.91
CA CYS A 71 -5.91 -3.08 3.58
C CYS A 71 -5.58 -2.96 2.09
N ALA A 72 -5.44 -1.71 1.64
CA ALA A 72 -4.97 -1.37 0.30
C ALA A 72 -4.09 -0.12 0.39
N LEU A 73 -3.09 -0.03 -0.47
CA LEU A 73 -2.14 1.07 -0.53
C LEU A 73 -1.92 1.47 -1.98
N ARG A 74 -1.79 2.77 -2.23
CA ARG A 74 -1.36 3.31 -3.52
C ARG A 74 -0.03 4.04 -3.34
N THR A 75 0.96 3.67 -4.14
CA THR A 75 2.24 4.37 -4.20
C THR A 75 2.19 5.49 -5.22
N ALA A 76 3.01 6.53 -5.02
CA ALA A 76 3.24 7.50 -6.09
C ALA A 76 3.93 6.78 -7.28
N PRO A 77 3.76 7.27 -8.52
CA PRO A 77 4.55 6.78 -9.64
C PRO A 77 6.03 7.02 -9.35
N ILE A 78 6.82 5.96 -9.27
CA ILE A 78 8.28 6.05 -9.27
C ILE A 78 8.75 5.85 -10.70
N SER A 79 9.58 6.77 -11.19
CA SER A 79 10.28 6.57 -12.45
C SER A 79 11.25 5.41 -12.29
N PHE A 80 11.15 4.43 -13.18
CA PHE A 80 12.16 3.39 -13.29
C PHE A 80 13.45 3.99 -13.86
N VAL A 81 14.58 3.54 -13.34
CA VAL A 81 15.88 3.82 -13.96
C VAL A 81 16.04 2.82 -15.11
N PRO A 82 16.27 3.28 -16.36
CA PRO A 82 16.57 2.40 -17.48
C PRO A 82 17.78 1.50 -17.19
N LEU A 83 17.77 0.29 -17.76
CA LEU A 83 18.83 -0.69 -17.47
C LEU A 83 20.20 -0.17 -17.96
N GLU A 84 20.20 0.54 -19.07
CA GLU A 84 21.39 1.17 -19.66
C GLU A 84 22.10 2.10 -18.66
N ASP A 85 21.33 2.90 -17.91
CA ASP A 85 21.85 3.83 -16.92
C ASP A 85 22.45 3.10 -15.72
N LEU A 86 21.88 1.95 -15.33
CA LEU A 86 22.41 1.11 -14.26
C LEU A 86 23.75 0.47 -14.66
N MET A 87 23.88 0.06 -15.93
CA MET A 87 25.10 -0.55 -16.46
C MET A 87 26.25 0.46 -16.62
N ALA A 88 25.93 1.73 -16.91
CA ALA A 88 26.94 2.78 -17.09
C ALA A 88 27.59 3.27 -15.78
N ALA A 89 26.96 3.01 -14.63
CA ALA A 89 27.44 3.44 -13.31
C ALA A 89 28.34 2.40 -12.60
N ALA A 90 28.62 1.26 -13.24
CA ALA A 90 29.49 0.18 -12.75
C ALA A 90 30.91 0.29 -13.35
#